data_AF-A0A928E4F4-F1
#
_entry.id   AF-A0A928E4F4-F1
#
_cell.length_a   1.000
_cell.length_b   1.000
_cell.length_c   1.000
_cell.angle_alpha   90.00
_cell.angle_beta   90.00
_cell.angle_gamma   90.00
#
_symmetry.space_group_name_H-M   'P 1'
#
loop_
_entity.id
_entity.type
_entity.pdbx_description
1 polymer ?
#
loop_
_entity_poly.entity_id
_entity_poly.type
_entity_poly.pdbx_seq_one_letter_code
_entity_poly.pdbx_strand_id
1 'polypeptide(L)'
;MFNDVVIVQSAISAFNNAALVAPAFLWWAVLSLPLMFLVWKCAPMICDKFSLVPDNINARGGVVVALLTFVWVVLFGGNYAVLRDEMSVLPFVVAVIVFLTSLFVASHMRHLPAFKMNARARFAVALLILLALVMSDLHAWWGPILQVGACSLGWLMGRVARGAMRPVAGMILIILMVTVAMLMQPEFFRFGQLGNLTPVHLIFVLMIGVCAMAVIALNNINARAKIRESAYVKLKWMMRVVSVLMMALFMLTESVPLFVGMCGAVLVLFMLSVWHAKAQPRGLMESMLAMTVILFGVITTMPAVTAIGVLYLSVLPQAKIWREFRALL
;
A
#
# COMPACT_ATOMS: atom_id res chain seq x y z
N MET A 1 -30.95 -11.04 -26.60
CA MET A 1 -29.61 -11.03 -27.23
C MET A 1 -28.56 -11.03 -26.12
N PHE A 2 -28.51 -12.11 -25.33
CA PHE A 2 -27.70 -12.24 -24.10
C PHE A 2 -26.87 -13.53 -24.08
N ASN A 3 -26.62 -14.16 -25.23
CA ASN A 3 -26.00 -15.50 -25.29
C ASN A 3 -24.48 -15.51 -25.53
N ASP A 4 -23.83 -14.36 -25.72
CA ASP A 4 -22.39 -14.31 -26.04
C ASP A 4 -21.57 -13.54 -25.00
N VAL A 5 -22.01 -13.48 -23.75
CA VAL A 5 -21.11 -13.08 -22.66
C VAL A 5 -20.28 -14.30 -22.31
N VAL A 6 -19.18 -14.49 -23.05
CA VAL A 6 -18.09 -15.37 -22.63
C VAL A 6 -17.63 -14.84 -21.28
N ILE A 7 -18.09 -15.46 -20.19
CA ILE A 7 -17.58 -15.23 -18.85
C ILE A 7 -16.16 -15.78 -18.87
N VAL A 8 -15.20 -14.93 -19.23
CA VAL A 8 -13.78 -15.28 -19.28
C VAL A 8 -13.33 -15.48 -17.83
N GLN A 9 -13.39 -16.74 -17.37
CA GLN A 9 -12.88 -17.21 -16.07
C GLN A 9 -11.40 -16.91 -15.82
N SER A 10 -10.66 -16.36 -16.79
CA SER A 10 -9.21 -16.17 -16.68
C SER A 10 -8.79 -14.92 -15.89
N ALA A 11 -9.63 -13.89 -15.72
CA ALA A 11 -9.35 -12.79 -14.76
C ALA A 11 -10.04 -12.94 -13.41
N ILE A 12 -11.09 -13.76 -13.39
CA ILE A 12 -11.61 -14.42 -12.17
C ILE A 12 -10.50 -15.23 -11.49
N SER A 13 -9.33 -15.44 -12.11
CA SER A 13 -8.26 -16.26 -11.58
C SER A 13 -7.19 -15.49 -10.82
N ALA A 14 -6.66 -14.33 -11.21
CA ALA A 14 -5.41 -13.86 -10.55
C ALA A 14 -5.60 -13.05 -9.26
N PHE A 15 -6.51 -12.06 -9.25
CA PHE A 15 -6.86 -11.32 -8.04
C PHE A 15 -7.78 -12.12 -7.13
N ASN A 16 -8.67 -12.91 -7.73
CA ASN A 16 -9.40 -13.92 -7.00
C ASN A 16 -8.46 -15.05 -6.55
N ASN A 17 -7.38 -15.45 -7.23
CA ASN A 17 -6.40 -16.37 -6.62
C ASN A 17 -5.60 -15.71 -5.49
N ALA A 18 -5.53 -14.38 -5.42
CA ALA A 18 -5.05 -13.70 -4.23
C ALA A 18 -6.13 -13.63 -3.11
N ALA A 19 -7.42 -13.62 -3.46
CA ALA A 19 -8.57 -13.47 -2.53
C ALA A 19 -9.32 -14.79 -2.17
N LEU A 20 -9.76 -15.61 -3.15
CA LEU A 20 -10.27 -17.00 -3.05
C LEU A 20 -9.32 -17.94 -2.34
N VAL A 21 -8.02 -17.67 -2.40
CA VAL A 21 -7.02 -18.58 -1.83
C VAL A 21 -6.75 -18.16 -0.39
N ALA A 22 -7.80 -18.01 0.42
CA ALA A 22 -7.64 -17.90 1.87
C ALA A 22 -6.75 -19.03 2.46
N PRO A 23 -6.81 -20.29 1.95
CA PRO A 23 -5.88 -21.34 2.37
C PRO A 23 -4.43 -21.03 1.97
N ALA A 24 -4.12 -20.71 0.70
CA ALA A 24 -2.72 -20.44 0.34
C ALA A 24 -2.23 -19.07 0.81
N PHE A 25 -3.07 -18.05 1.01
CA PHE A 25 -2.69 -16.83 1.74
C PHE A 25 -2.14 -17.17 3.12
N LEU A 26 -2.88 -18.00 3.88
CA LEU A 26 -2.43 -18.50 5.17
C LEU A 26 -1.18 -19.38 5.02
N TRP A 27 -1.13 -20.28 4.03
CA TRP A 27 0.04 -21.14 3.82
C TRP A 27 1.28 -20.37 3.37
N TRP A 28 1.18 -19.38 2.48
CA TRP A 28 2.29 -18.51 2.08
C TRP A 28 2.79 -17.70 3.26
N ALA A 29 1.89 -17.17 4.10
CA ALA A 29 2.27 -16.51 5.34
C ALA A 29 2.99 -17.48 6.29
N VAL A 30 2.46 -18.68 6.51
CA VAL A 30 3.06 -19.72 7.38
C VAL A 30 4.40 -20.22 6.83
N LEU A 31 4.49 -20.51 5.54
CA LEU A 31 5.71 -20.95 4.84
C LEU A 31 6.76 -19.84 4.77
N SER A 32 6.37 -18.57 4.90
CA SER A 32 7.30 -17.45 5.02
C SER A 32 7.84 -17.27 6.44
N LEU A 33 7.27 -17.91 7.48
CA LEU A 33 7.72 -17.77 8.87
C LEU A 33 9.20 -18.14 9.08
N PRO A 34 9.76 -19.22 8.49
CA PRO A 34 11.18 -19.50 8.58
C PRO A 34 12.05 -18.37 8.01
N LEU A 35 11.62 -17.76 6.90
CA LEU A 35 12.30 -16.59 6.33
C LEU A 35 12.21 -15.39 7.28
N MET A 36 11.03 -15.11 7.83
CA MET A 36 10.85 -14.00 8.79
C MET A 36 11.69 -14.21 10.05
N PHE A 37 11.77 -15.45 10.55
CA PHE A 37 12.59 -15.81 11.69
C PHE A 37 14.08 -15.62 11.39
N LEU A 38 14.54 -16.04 10.21
CA LEU A 38 15.93 -15.85 9.78
C LEU A 38 16.26 -14.35 9.66
N VAL A 39 15.37 -13.55 9.06
CA VAL A 39 15.54 -12.09 8.98
C VAL A 39 15.61 -11.46 10.38
N TRP A 40 14.73 -11.88 11.29
CA TRP A 40 14.75 -11.39 12.68
C TRP A 40 16.06 -11.73 13.40
N LYS A 41 16.55 -12.97 13.25
CA LYS A 41 17.77 -13.43 13.92
C LYS A 41 19.04 -12.84 13.30
N CYS A 42 19.07 -12.69 11.98
CA CYS A 42 20.21 -12.17 11.23
C CYS A 42 20.14 -10.65 11.01
N ALA A 43 19.18 -9.95 11.61
CA ALA A 43 18.97 -8.52 11.42
C ALA A 43 20.25 -7.68 11.59
N PRO A 44 21.09 -7.86 12.63
CA PRO A 44 22.33 -7.09 12.78
C PRO A 44 23.28 -7.31 11.59
N MET A 45 23.46 -8.56 11.18
CA MET A 45 24.34 -8.92 10.05
C MET A 45 23.81 -8.38 8.71
N ILE A 46 22.49 -8.41 8.49
CA ILE A 46 21.85 -7.82 7.31
C ILE A 46 22.05 -6.31 7.31
N CYS A 47 21.82 -5.65 8.44
CA CYS A 47 22.03 -4.22 8.59
C CYS A 47 23.48 -3.82 8.31
N ASP A 48 24.46 -4.54 8.86
CA ASP A 48 25.87 -4.26 8.63
C ASP A 48 26.25 -4.44 7.16
N LYS A 49 25.82 -5.55 6.54
CA LYS A 49 26.15 -5.87 5.14
C LYS A 49 25.58 -4.87 4.14
N PHE A 50 24.39 -4.33 4.41
CA PHE A 50 23.75 -3.32 3.55
C PHE A 50 23.97 -1.88 4.04
N SER A 51 24.78 -1.70 5.09
CA SER A 51 25.04 -0.42 5.77
C SER A 51 23.73 0.32 6.09
N LEU A 52 22.74 -0.43 6.61
CA LEU A 52 21.46 0.08 7.05
C LEU A 52 21.61 0.59 8.49
N VAL A 53 21.54 1.90 8.63
CA VAL A 53 21.63 2.64 9.90
C VAL A 53 20.22 3.17 10.21
N PRO A 54 19.82 3.34 11.49
CA PRO A 54 18.48 3.83 11.84
C PRO A 54 18.02 5.07 11.06
N ASP A 55 18.95 5.95 10.70
CA ASP A 55 18.66 7.18 9.95
C ASP A 55 18.33 6.94 8.46
N ASN A 56 18.86 5.87 7.87
CA ASN A 56 18.70 5.58 6.43
C ASN A 56 17.76 4.41 6.13
N ILE A 57 17.46 3.57 7.13
CA ILE A 57 16.70 2.34 6.95
C ILE A 57 15.29 2.62 6.44
N ASN A 58 14.64 3.63 7.01
CA ASN A 58 13.30 4.07 6.60
C ASN A 58 13.28 4.64 5.18
N ALA A 59 14.32 5.39 4.81
CA ALA A 59 14.43 6.00 3.49
C ALA A 59 14.70 4.95 2.40
N ARG A 60 15.72 4.11 2.61
CA ARG A 60 16.11 3.08 1.64
C ARG A 60 15.07 1.98 1.54
N GLY A 61 14.60 1.46 2.67
CA GLY A 61 13.57 0.42 2.65
C GLY A 61 12.23 0.95 2.15
N GLY A 62 11.89 2.23 2.36
CA GLY A 62 10.70 2.85 1.75
C GLY A 62 10.75 2.86 0.23
N VAL A 63 11.91 3.14 -0.36
CA VAL A 63 12.13 3.05 -1.82
C VAL A 63 12.05 1.60 -2.30
N VAL A 64 12.64 0.65 -1.57
CA VAL A 64 12.56 -0.78 -1.93
C VAL A 64 11.13 -1.30 -1.87
N VAL A 65 10.38 -0.97 -0.81
CA VAL A 65 8.95 -1.34 -0.70
C VAL A 65 8.18 -0.75 -1.86
N ALA A 66 8.35 0.54 -2.17
CA ALA A 66 7.68 1.17 -3.30
C ALA A 66 8.05 0.53 -4.66
N LEU A 67 9.32 0.14 -4.85
CA LEU A 67 9.78 -0.55 -6.06
C LEU A 67 9.18 -1.95 -6.18
N LEU A 68 9.18 -2.73 -5.09
CA LEU A 68 8.56 -4.04 -5.07
C LEU A 68 7.06 -3.94 -5.33
N THR A 69 6.38 -2.96 -4.71
CA THR A 69 4.96 -2.69 -4.96
C THR A 69 4.72 -2.29 -6.42
N PHE A 70 5.58 -1.46 -7.00
CA PHE A 70 5.49 -1.10 -8.42
C PHE A 70 5.61 -2.33 -9.32
N VAL A 71 6.62 -3.18 -9.09
CA VAL A 71 6.79 -4.44 -9.83
C VAL A 71 5.57 -5.34 -9.65
N TRP A 72 5.05 -5.45 -8.42
CA TRP A 72 3.85 -6.23 -8.12
C TRP A 72 2.62 -5.70 -8.88
N VAL A 73 2.36 -4.39 -8.85
CA VAL A 73 1.25 -3.75 -9.57
C VAL A 73 1.36 -3.98 -11.08
N VAL A 74 2.58 -3.91 -11.64
CA VAL A 74 2.81 -4.13 -13.08
C VAL A 74 2.64 -5.61 -13.45
N LEU A 75 3.16 -6.55 -12.65
CA LEU A 75 3.05 -7.99 -12.92
C LEU A 75 1.61 -8.50 -12.75
N PHE A 76 0.89 -8.03 -11.72
CA PHE A 76 -0.55 -8.29 -11.59
C PHE A 76 -1.38 -7.48 -12.59
N GLY A 77 -0.78 -6.43 -13.15
CA GLY A 77 -1.29 -5.52 -14.18
C GLY A 77 -1.88 -6.20 -15.42
N GLY A 78 -1.27 -7.31 -15.83
CA GLY A 78 -1.70 -8.08 -17.02
C GLY A 78 -3.12 -8.64 -16.93
N ASN A 79 -3.69 -8.77 -15.72
CA ASN A 79 -5.05 -9.29 -15.53
C ASN A 79 -6.15 -8.22 -15.65
N TYR A 80 -5.79 -6.93 -15.70
CA TYR A 80 -6.76 -5.85 -15.85
C TYR A 80 -7.30 -5.72 -17.28
N ALA A 81 -6.67 -6.37 -18.26
CA ALA A 81 -7.13 -6.43 -19.65
C ALA A 81 -8.50 -7.10 -19.81
N VAL A 82 -8.97 -7.84 -18.79
CA VAL A 82 -10.25 -8.54 -18.78
C VAL A 82 -11.36 -7.74 -18.08
N LEU A 83 -11.02 -6.69 -17.32
CA LEU A 83 -11.99 -5.76 -16.71
C LEU A 83 -12.47 -4.69 -17.72
N ARG A 84 -12.47 -5.08 -19.00
CA ARG A 84 -12.71 -4.29 -20.22
C ARG A 84 -14.17 -3.90 -20.42
N ASP A 85 -15.03 -4.15 -19.43
CA ASP A 85 -16.38 -3.60 -19.41
C ASP A 85 -16.26 -2.07 -19.31
N GLU A 86 -16.79 -1.37 -20.32
CA GLU A 86 -16.63 0.06 -20.64
C GLU A 86 -17.01 1.05 -19.52
N MET A 87 -17.35 0.59 -18.32
CA MET A 87 -17.78 1.37 -17.16
C MET A 87 -16.85 1.30 -15.94
N SER A 88 -15.70 0.60 -16.02
CA SER A 88 -14.80 0.45 -14.86
C SER A 88 -13.83 1.63 -14.69
N VAL A 89 -13.84 2.27 -13.51
CA VAL A 89 -12.88 3.32 -13.11
C VAL A 89 -11.53 2.73 -12.68
N LEU A 90 -11.45 1.40 -12.49
CA LEU A 90 -10.27 0.72 -11.96
C LEU A 90 -8.98 0.94 -12.78
N PRO A 91 -8.99 0.92 -14.13
CA PRO A 91 -7.79 1.19 -14.92
C PRO A 91 -7.19 2.57 -14.62
N PHE A 92 -8.03 3.58 -14.37
CA PHE A 92 -7.57 4.92 -13.99
C PHE A 92 -6.94 4.93 -12.59
N VAL A 93 -7.55 4.24 -11.62
CA VAL A 93 -7.00 4.11 -10.25
C VAL A 93 -5.64 3.41 -10.28
N VAL A 94 -5.52 2.31 -11.03
CA VAL A 94 -4.24 1.59 -11.21
C VAL A 94 -3.20 2.48 -11.88
N ALA A 95 -3.58 3.26 -12.89
CA ALA A 95 -2.65 4.19 -13.53
C ALA A 95 -2.19 5.31 -12.59
N VAL A 96 -3.07 5.82 -11.72
CA VAL A 96 -2.67 6.77 -10.66
C VAL A 96 -1.66 6.11 -9.72
N ILE A 97 -1.87 4.85 -9.32
CA ILE A 97 -0.91 4.10 -8.49
C ILE A 97 0.43 3.95 -9.22
N VAL A 98 0.43 3.52 -10.49
CA VAL A 98 1.62 3.36 -11.33
C VAL A 98 2.34 4.70 -11.52
N PHE A 99 1.61 5.80 -11.72
CA PHE A 99 2.17 7.14 -11.80
C PHE A 99 2.84 7.56 -10.49
N LEU A 100 2.14 7.43 -9.35
CA LEU A 100 2.66 7.86 -8.04
C LEU A 100 3.86 7.01 -7.59
N THR A 101 3.81 5.70 -7.80
CA THR A 101 4.90 4.78 -7.49
C THR A 101 6.14 5.05 -8.36
N SER A 102 5.98 5.18 -9.68
CA SER A 102 7.08 5.53 -10.58
C SER A 102 7.66 6.92 -10.30
N LEU A 103 6.81 7.91 -10.00
CA LEU A 103 7.20 9.25 -9.54
C LEU A 103 8.05 9.19 -8.27
N PHE A 104 7.58 8.45 -7.27
CA PHE A 104 8.27 8.28 -6.00
C PHE A 104 9.64 7.62 -6.18
N VAL A 105 9.70 6.48 -6.87
CA VAL A 105 10.93 5.73 -7.14
C VAL A 105 11.92 6.58 -7.94
N ALA A 106 11.48 7.22 -9.03
CA ALA A 106 12.32 8.06 -9.87
C ALA A 106 12.88 9.28 -9.13
N SER A 107 12.10 9.86 -8.20
CA SER A 107 12.57 10.98 -7.36
C SER A 107 13.73 10.62 -6.43
N HIS A 108 13.89 9.33 -6.09
CA HIS A 108 14.99 8.83 -5.26
C HIS A 108 16.14 8.23 -6.10
N MET A 109 15.92 7.94 -7.37
CA MET A 109 16.89 7.35 -8.30
C MET A 109 17.56 8.37 -9.24
N ARG A 110 17.51 9.67 -8.92
CA ARG A 110 18.02 10.76 -9.79
C ARG A 110 19.50 10.67 -10.14
N HIS A 111 20.28 10.12 -9.22
CA HIS A 111 21.72 9.95 -9.36
C HIS A 111 22.10 8.86 -10.37
N LEU A 112 21.16 7.99 -10.74
CA LEU A 112 21.41 6.98 -11.76
C LEU A 112 21.39 7.61 -13.15
N PRO A 113 22.35 7.25 -14.01
CA PRO A 113 22.39 7.75 -15.37
C PRO A 113 21.06 7.43 -16.06
N ALA A 114 20.50 8.41 -16.78
CA ALA A 114 19.35 8.14 -17.62
C ALA A 114 19.73 7.05 -18.62
N PHE A 115 18.84 6.07 -18.81
CA PHE A 115 19.05 5.00 -19.78
C PHE A 115 19.22 5.61 -21.17
N LYS A 116 20.46 5.65 -21.65
CA LYS A 116 20.78 6.20 -22.98
C LYS A 116 20.56 5.10 -24.00
N MET A 117 19.34 5.00 -24.53
CA MET A 117 19.11 4.23 -25.76
C MET A 117 19.60 5.02 -26.96
N ASN A 118 20.40 4.37 -27.80
CA ASN A 118 20.76 4.87 -29.13
C ASN A 118 19.50 5.03 -30.00
N ALA A 119 19.53 5.98 -30.94
CA ALA A 119 18.38 6.30 -31.80
C ALA A 119 17.80 5.07 -32.52
N ARG A 120 18.67 4.16 -32.98
CA ARG A 120 18.28 2.89 -33.63
C ARG A 120 17.50 1.97 -32.70
N ALA A 121 17.89 1.88 -31.43
CA ALA A 121 17.19 1.07 -30.44
C ALA A 121 15.83 1.68 -30.07
N ARG A 122 15.73 3.03 -29.99
CA ARG A 122 14.45 3.71 -29.78
C ARG A 122 13.48 3.45 -30.93
N PHE A 123 13.99 3.52 -32.16
CA PHE A 123 13.22 3.24 -33.36
C PHE A 123 12.76 1.77 -33.41
N ALA A 124 13.65 0.82 -33.09
CA ALA A 124 13.31 -0.60 -33.01
C ALA A 124 12.23 -0.89 -31.94
N VAL A 125 12.35 -0.31 -30.75
CA VAL A 125 11.34 -0.45 -29.69
C VAL A 125 10.01 0.20 -30.10
N ALA A 126 10.04 1.39 -30.70
CA ALA A 126 8.83 2.05 -31.19
C ALA A 126 8.14 1.23 -32.28
N LEU A 127 8.91 0.67 -33.23
CA LEU A 127 8.40 -0.20 -34.28
C LEU A 127 7.78 -1.47 -33.69
N LEU A 128 8.42 -2.08 -32.69
CA LEU A 128 7.94 -3.31 -32.04
C LEU A 128 6.65 -3.06 -31.24
N ILE A 129 6.54 -1.89 -30.58
CA ILE A 129 5.30 -1.42 -29.93
C ILE A 129 4.21 -1.17 -30.98
N LEU A 130 4.51 -0.48 -32.09
CA LEU A 130 3.57 -0.24 -33.19
C LEU A 130 3.10 -1.54 -33.84
N LEU A 131 4.00 -2.49 -34.06
CA LEU A 131 3.68 -3.79 -34.65
C LEU A 131 2.78 -4.59 -33.71
N ALA A 132 3.07 -4.58 -32.41
CA ALA A 132 2.21 -5.19 -31.40
C ALA A 132 0.82 -4.53 -31.34
N LEU A 133 0.76 -3.20 -31.41
CA LEU A 133 -0.48 -2.41 -31.44
C LEU A 133 -1.33 -2.68 -32.69
N VAL A 134 -0.70 -2.84 -33.85
CA VAL A 134 -1.40 -3.10 -35.13
C VAL A 134 -1.85 -4.56 -35.22
N MET A 135 -1.08 -5.49 -34.67
CA MET A 135 -1.40 -6.93 -34.66
C MET A 135 -2.45 -7.31 -33.61
N SER A 136 -2.91 -6.37 -32.78
CA SER A 136 -3.86 -6.63 -31.71
C SER A 136 -4.98 -5.59 -31.73
N ASP A 137 -6.20 -6.07 -31.52
CA ASP A 137 -7.44 -5.29 -31.53
C ASP A 137 -7.32 -3.96 -30.74
N LEU A 138 -7.52 -2.81 -31.41
CA LEU A 138 -7.22 -1.44 -30.92
C LEU A 138 -7.88 -1.11 -29.57
N HIS A 139 -9.04 -1.69 -29.29
CA HIS A 139 -9.77 -1.51 -28.02
C HIS A 139 -9.08 -2.22 -26.84
N ALA A 140 -8.13 -3.13 -27.06
CA ALA A 140 -7.42 -3.88 -26.02
C ALA A 140 -6.25 -3.09 -25.40
N TRP A 141 -5.80 -2.02 -26.06
CA TRP A 141 -4.56 -1.34 -25.72
C TRP A 141 -4.72 -0.12 -24.84
N TRP A 142 -5.94 0.40 -24.65
CA TRP A 142 -6.12 1.62 -23.86
C TRP A 142 -5.64 1.48 -22.40
N GLY A 143 -5.96 0.37 -21.75
CA GLY A 143 -5.47 0.08 -20.39
C GLY A 143 -3.93 0.04 -20.31
N PRO A 144 -3.26 -0.81 -21.10
CA PRO A 144 -1.81 -0.84 -21.18
C PRO A 144 -1.15 0.49 -21.56
N ILE A 145 -1.66 1.21 -22.57
CA ILE A 145 -1.13 2.52 -23.00
C ILE A 145 -1.22 3.54 -21.85
N LEU A 146 -2.36 3.57 -21.15
CA LEU A 146 -2.60 4.46 -20.02
C LEU A 146 -1.64 4.15 -18.86
N GLN A 147 -1.37 2.87 -18.56
CA GLN A 147 -0.37 2.47 -17.56
C GLN A 147 1.07 2.81 -17.99
N VAL A 148 1.43 2.58 -19.26
CA VAL A 148 2.76 2.92 -19.81
C VAL A 148 2.96 4.43 -19.80
N GLY A 149 1.94 5.20 -20.19
CA GLY A 149 1.94 6.66 -20.14
C GLY A 149 2.08 7.17 -18.71
N ALA A 150 1.30 6.64 -17.77
CA ALA A 150 1.39 6.95 -16.34
C ALA A 150 2.79 6.64 -15.78
N CYS A 151 3.36 5.49 -16.08
CA CYS A 151 4.70 5.09 -15.68
C CYS A 151 5.77 6.06 -16.24
N SER A 152 5.69 6.34 -17.55
CA SER A 152 6.66 7.19 -18.24
C SER A 152 6.62 8.63 -17.73
N LEU A 153 5.41 9.19 -17.57
CA LEU A 153 5.21 10.54 -17.03
C LEU A 153 5.64 10.63 -15.56
N GLY A 154 5.26 9.65 -14.73
CA GLY A 154 5.68 9.59 -13.34
C GLY A 154 7.19 9.53 -13.21
N TRP A 155 7.84 8.66 -13.99
CA TRP A 155 9.30 8.56 -14.04
C TRP A 155 9.98 9.87 -14.44
N LEU A 156 9.52 10.51 -15.53
CA LEU A 156 10.05 11.79 -16.01
C LEU A 156 9.89 12.89 -14.96
N MET A 157 8.67 13.07 -14.43
CA MET A 157 8.37 14.08 -13.42
C MET A 157 9.17 13.84 -12.13
N GLY A 158 9.37 12.58 -11.73
CA GLY A 158 10.10 12.23 -10.52
C GLY A 158 11.57 12.62 -10.61
N ARG A 159 12.16 12.44 -11.80
CA ARG A 159 13.53 12.89 -12.07
C ARG A 159 13.68 14.41 -12.12
N VAL A 160 12.66 15.13 -12.57
CA VAL A 160 12.68 16.60 -12.73
C VAL A 160 12.26 17.35 -11.46
N ALA A 161 11.54 16.70 -10.53
CA ALA A 161 11.09 17.34 -9.30
C ALA A 161 12.27 17.94 -8.49
N ARG A 162 12.09 19.11 -7.88
CA ARG A 162 13.20 19.86 -7.22
C ARG A 162 13.72 19.18 -5.95
N GLY A 163 12.94 18.30 -5.32
CA GLY A 163 13.31 17.54 -4.14
C GLY A 163 12.78 16.11 -4.19
N ALA A 164 13.44 15.17 -3.51
CA ALA A 164 12.90 13.82 -3.34
C ALA A 164 11.66 13.89 -2.45
N MET A 165 10.66 13.05 -2.75
CA MET A 165 9.49 12.93 -1.89
C MET A 165 9.90 12.40 -0.51
N ARG A 166 9.20 12.80 0.56
CA ARG A 166 9.48 12.29 1.90
C ARG A 166 9.27 10.76 1.92
N PRO A 167 10.29 9.94 2.25
CA PRO A 167 10.22 8.49 2.03
C PRO A 167 9.07 7.80 2.76
N VAL A 168 8.90 8.11 4.05
CA VAL A 168 7.84 7.53 4.91
C VAL A 168 6.46 7.93 4.40
N ALA A 169 6.25 9.22 4.12
CA ALA A 169 4.96 9.72 3.64
C ALA A 169 4.59 9.14 2.26
N GLY A 170 5.55 9.06 1.34
CA GLY A 170 5.33 8.48 0.02
C GLY A 170 5.06 6.97 0.08
N MET A 171 5.78 6.23 0.92
CA MET A 171 5.50 4.80 1.13
C MET A 171 4.10 4.56 1.70
N ILE A 172 3.70 5.30 2.74
CA ILE A 172 2.37 5.18 3.34
C ILE A 172 1.28 5.52 2.32
N LEU A 173 1.47 6.56 1.51
CA LEU A 173 0.53 6.91 0.43
C LEU A 173 0.37 5.77 -0.58
N ILE A 174 1.49 5.17 -1.03
CA ILE A 174 1.48 4.04 -1.96
C ILE A 174 0.74 2.84 -1.35
N ILE A 175 1.07 2.48 -0.10
CA ILE A 175 0.42 1.37 0.62
C ILE A 175 -1.09 1.61 0.69
N LEU A 176 -1.52 2.79 1.15
CA LEU A 176 -2.95 3.10 1.29
C LEU A 176 -3.68 3.09 -0.06
N MET A 177 -3.07 3.63 -1.12
CA MET A 177 -3.66 3.62 -2.45
C MET A 177 -3.86 2.21 -2.99
N VAL A 178 -2.86 1.33 -2.81
CA VAL A 178 -2.97 -0.09 -3.19
C VAL A 178 -4.02 -0.80 -2.33
N THR A 179 -4.05 -0.55 -1.02
CA THR A 179 -5.08 -1.10 -0.12
C THR A 179 -6.49 -0.67 -0.54
N VAL A 180 -6.70 0.60 -0.91
CA VAL A 180 -7.99 1.06 -1.43
C VAL A 180 -8.30 0.40 -2.77
N ALA A 181 -7.34 0.25 -3.67
CA ALA A 181 -7.55 -0.44 -4.94
C ALA A 181 -7.94 -1.91 -4.76
N MET A 182 -7.43 -2.61 -3.72
CA MET A 182 -7.88 -3.95 -3.36
C MET A 182 -9.37 -3.99 -2.97
N LEU A 183 -9.88 -2.94 -2.34
CA LEU A 183 -11.30 -2.82 -1.97
C LEU A 183 -12.20 -2.42 -3.14
N MET A 184 -11.65 -1.83 -4.21
CA MET A 184 -12.41 -1.37 -5.39
C MET A 184 -12.67 -2.45 -6.45
N GLN A 185 -12.51 -3.74 -6.12
CA GLN A 185 -12.62 -4.82 -7.10
C GLN A 185 -14.00 -4.86 -7.79
N PRO A 186 -14.09 -4.86 -9.15
CA PRO A 186 -15.35 -4.63 -9.88
C PRO A 186 -16.41 -5.73 -9.79
N GLU A 187 -16.09 -6.90 -9.26
CA GLU A 187 -17.00 -8.07 -9.28
C GLU A 187 -18.08 -8.01 -8.17
N PHE A 188 -18.00 -7.09 -7.20
CA PHE A 188 -18.94 -7.02 -6.07
C PHE A 188 -20.17 -6.16 -6.28
N PHE A 189 -20.19 -5.31 -7.31
CA PHE A 189 -21.33 -4.44 -7.56
C PHE A 189 -22.46 -5.09 -8.37
N ARG A 190 -22.30 -6.34 -8.84
CA ARG A 190 -23.28 -6.93 -9.76
C ARG A 190 -24.34 -7.83 -9.12
N PHE A 191 -24.19 -8.33 -7.89
CA PHE A 191 -25.15 -9.30 -7.34
C PHE A 191 -25.43 -9.26 -5.82
N GLY A 192 -25.02 -8.24 -5.05
CA GLY A 192 -25.35 -8.21 -3.60
C GLY A 192 -24.85 -9.44 -2.83
N GLN A 193 -23.93 -10.22 -3.41
CA GLN A 193 -23.16 -11.25 -2.75
C GLN A 193 -21.87 -10.60 -2.29
N LEU A 194 -21.64 -10.72 -0.99
CA LEU A 194 -20.52 -10.19 -0.23
C LEU A 194 -19.18 -10.46 -0.91
N GLY A 195 -18.26 -9.53 -0.69
CA GLY A 195 -16.86 -9.63 -1.01
C GLY A 195 -16.28 -10.99 -0.70
N ASN A 196 -15.56 -11.56 -1.65
CA ASN A 196 -14.72 -12.73 -1.43
C ASN A 196 -13.49 -12.43 -0.56
N LEU A 197 -13.40 -11.22 0.01
CA LEU A 197 -12.47 -10.90 1.08
C LEU A 197 -12.98 -11.54 2.37
N THR A 198 -12.34 -12.64 2.75
CA THR A 198 -12.62 -13.24 4.07
C THR A 198 -12.52 -12.19 5.20
N PRO A 199 -13.21 -12.40 6.34
CA PRO A 199 -13.09 -11.52 7.50
C PRO A 199 -11.64 -11.25 7.93
N VAL A 200 -10.73 -12.21 7.68
CA VAL A 200 -9.29 -12.06 7.94
C VAL A 200 -8.68 -10.95 7.07
N HIS A 201 -8.98 -10.92 5.77
CA HIS A 201 -8.50 -9.85 4.88
C HIS A 201 -9.03 -8.49 5.33
N LEU A 202 -10.32 -8.39 5.66
CA LEU A 202 -10.93 -7.14 6.14
C LEU A 202 -10.26 -6.64 7.43
N ILE A 203 -9.96 -7.55 8.38
CA ILE A 203 -9.22 -7.20 9.60
C ILE A 203 -7.81 -6.68 9.27
N PHE A 204 -7.09 -7.32 8.35
CA PHE A 204 -5.76 -6.85 7.95
C PHE A 204 -5.81 -5.48 7.27
N VAL A 205 -6.80 -5.23 6.40
CA VAL A 205 -7.04 -3.91 5.79
C VAL A 205 -7.30 -2.85 6.86
N LEU A 206 -8.19 -3.15 7.82
CA LEU A 206 -8.47 -2.26 8.94
C LEU A 206 -7.20 -1.95 9.74
N MET A 207 -6.41 -2.98 10.05
CA MET A 207 -5.15 -2.82 10.79
C MET A 207 -4.12 -1.98 10.02
N ILE A 208 -4.00 -2.15 8.70
CA ILE A 208 -3.16 -1.30 7.85
C ILE A 208 -3.61 0.16 7.96
N GLY A 209 -4.92 0.42 7.84
CA GLY A 209 -5.48 1.75 7.99
C GLY A 209 -5.14 2.38 9.35
N VAL A 210 -5.38 1.64 10.44
CA VAL A 210 -5.07 2.11 11.80
C VAL A 210 -3.58 2.42 11.98
N CYS A 211 -2.68 1.52 11.56
CA CYS A 211 -1.24 1.72 11.70
C CYS A 211 -0.75 2.89 10.83
N ALA A 212 -1.22 3.00 9.59
CA ALA A 212 -0.88 4.08 8.68
C ALA A 212 -1.33 5.45 9.22
N MET A 213 -2.55 5.54 9.76
CA MET A 213 -3.06 6.77 10.38
C MET A 213 -2.27 7.14 11.65
N ALA A 214 -1.84 6.14 12.43
CA ALA A 214 -0.95 6.37 13.57
C ALA A 214 0.40 6.96 13.13
N VAL A 215 1.03 6.40 12.08
CA VAL A 215 2.28 6.95 11.50
C VAL A 215 2.07 8.39 11.05
N ILE A 216 1.00 8.68 10.32
CA ILE A 216 0.70 10.03 9.83
C ILE A 216 0.51 10.99 11.00
N ALA A 217 -0.25 10.62 12.04
CA ALA A 217 -0.45 11.47 13.20
C ALA A 217 0.86 11.73 13.96
N LEU A 218 1.62 10.68 14.28
CA LEU A 218 2.86 10.78 15.05
C LEU A 218 3.94 11.58 14.31
N ASN A 219 4.02 11.46 12.98
CA ASN A 219 5.01 12.16 12.19
C ASN A 219 4.68 13.65 11.94
N ASN A 220 3.40 14.05 12.04
CA ASN A 220 2.97 15.40 11.69
C ASN A 220 2.49 16.25 12.89
N ILE A 221 2.26 15.65 14.06
CA ILE A 221 1.69 16.35 15.23
C ILE A 221 2.62 16.26 16.43
N ASN A 222 2.94 17.43 16.98
CA ASN A 222 3.76 17.53 18.20
C ASN A 222 2.90 17.44 19.46
N ALA A 223 3.44 16.79 20.49
CA ALA A 223 2.89 16.79 21.84
C ALA A 223 2.90 18.21 22.43
N ARG A 224 1.76 18.71 22.91
CA ARG A 224 1.66 20.09 23.44
C ARG A 224 0.84 20.23 24.73
N ALA A 225 0.17 19.18 25.19
CA ALA A 225 -0.67 19.18 26.41
C ALA A 225 -1.67 20.36 26.51
N LYS A 226 -2.18 20.87 25.38
CA LYS A 226 -3.02 22.10 25.34
C LYS A 226 -4.52 21.85 25.52
N ILE A 227 -4.97 20.60 25.42
CA ILE A 227 -6.40 20.27 25.47
C ILE A 227 -6.81 20.08 26.92
N ARG A 228 -7.85 20.80 27.38
CA ARG A 228 -8.47 20.57 28.69
C ARG A 228 -8.93 19.12 28.80
N GLU A 229 -8.63 18.48 29.93
CA GLU A 229 -8.87 17.05 30.13
C GLU A 229 -10.34 16.65 29.89
N SER A 230 -11.29 17.45 30.36
CA SER A 230 -12.72 17.20 30.14
C SER A 230 -13.15 17.25 28.67
N ALA A 231 -12.55 18.13 27.86
CA ALA A 231 -12.81 18.22 26.42
C ALA A 231 -12.13 17.07 25.67
N TYR A 232 -10.90 16.72 26.07
CA TYR A 232 -10.16 15.59 25.52
C TYR A 232 -10.93 14.28 25.70
N VAL A 233 -11.40 13.99 26.91
CA VAL A 233 -12.15 12.75 27.22
C VAL A 233 -13.42 12.66 26.37
N LYS A 234 -14.20 13.76 26.26
CA LYS A 234 -15.43 13.79 25.47
C LYS A 234 -15.17 13.58 23.97
N LEU A 235 -14.25 14.36 23.39
CA LEU A 235 -13.91 14.25 21.96
C LEU A 235 -13.34 12.87 21.63
N LYS A 236 -12.45 12.33 22.47
CA LYS A 236 -11.89 10.99 22.27
C LYS A 236 -12.97 9.91 22.32
N TRP A 237 -13.92 10.00 23.26
CA TRP A 237 -15.06 9.08 23.31
C TRP A 237 -15.94 9.16 22.07
N MET A 238 -16.28 10.37 21.61
CA MET A 238 -17.04 10.56 20.38
C MET A 238 -16.34 9.91 19.18
N MET A 239 -15.03 10.18 19.02
CA MET A 239 -14.28 9.61 17.90
C MET A 239 -14.12 8.09 18.00
N ARG A 240 -14.01 7.52 19.20
CA ARG A 240 -14.05 6.06 19.40
C ARG A 240 -15.36 5.48 18.90
N VAL A 241 -16.49 6.05 19.29
CA VAL A 241 -17.82 5.60 18.86
C VAL A 241 -17.94 5.68 17.34
N VAL A 242 -17.56 6.82 16.73
CA VAL A 242 -17.59 6.97 15.26
C VAL A 242 -16.68 5.95 14.59
N SER A 243 -15.46 5.75 15.07
CA SER A 243 -14.51 4.79 14.47
C SER A 243 -15.01 3.35 14.55
N VAL A 244 -15.58 2.93 15.69
CA VAL A 244 -16.14 1.59 15.88
C VAL A 244 -17.38 1.39 15.01
N LEU A 245 -18.24 2.40 14.91
CA LEU A 245 -19.41 2.35 14.03
C LEU A 245 -19.00 2.22 12.56
N MET A 246 -18.04 3.04 12.10
CA MET A 246 -17.53 2.97 10.73
C MET A 246 -16.84 1.63 10.45
N MET A 247 -16.10 1.08 11.42
CA MET A 247 -15.50 -0.24 11.31
C MET A 247 -16.56 -1.34 11.20
N ALA A 248 -17.60 -1.32 12.04
CA ALA A 248 -18.69 -2.29 11.98
C ALA A 248 -19.45 -2.20 10.65
N LEU A 249 -19.78 -0.98 10.21
CA LEU A 249 -20.42 -0.76 8.91
C LEU A 249 -19.53 -1.21 7.76
N PHE A 250 -18.23 -0.96 7.82
CA PHE A 250 -17.28 -1.45 6.82
C PHE A 250 -17.22 -2.98 6.80
N MET A 251 -17.17 -3.66 7.94
CA MET A 251 -17.19 -5.13 8.00
C MET A 251 -18.48 -5.72 7.43
N LEU A 252 -19.61 -5.00 7.50
CA LEU A 252 -20.90 -5.45 6.99
C LEU A 252 -21.13 -5.12 5.50
N THR A 253 -20.50 -4.06 4.99
CA THR A 253 -20.80 -3.50 3.65
C THR A 253 -19.62 -3.52 2.70
N GLU A 254 -18.40 -3.69 3.22
CA GLU A 254 -17.13 -3.64 2.50
C GLU A 254 -16.93 -2.34 1.70
N SER A 255 -17.63 -1.28 2.11
CA SER A 255 -17.69 -0.01 1.40
C SER A 255 -16.41 0.81 1.57
N VAL A 256 -15.77 1.17 0.44
CA VAL A 256 -14.58 2.03 0.41
C VAL A 256 -14.81 3.38 1.12
N PRO A 257 -15.92 4.11 0.91
CA PRO A 257 -16.22 5.31 1.69
C PRO A 257 -16.22 5.11 3.20
N LEU A 258 -16.74 3.97 3.69
CA LEU A 258 -16.75 3.66 5.11
C LEU A 258 -15.33 3.36 5.63
N PHE A 259 -14.49 2.69 4.85
CA PHE A 259 -13.07 2.51 5.17
C PHE A 259 -12.31 3.85 5.25
N VAL A 260 -12.51 4.74 4.28
CA VAL A 260 -11.89 6.07 4.27
C VAL A 260 -12.38 6.91 5.45
N GLY A 261 -13.69 6.87 5.75
CA GLY A 261 -14.28 7.51 6.92
C GLY A 261 -13.71 6.99 8.24
N MET A 262 -13.52 5.67 8.36
CA MET A 262 -12.85 5.03 9.49
C MET A 262 -11.40 5.52 9.62
N CYS A 263 -10.62 5.55 8.54
CA CYS A 263 -9.26 6.08 8.54
C CYS A 263 -9.23 7.53 9.02
N GLY A 264 -10.14 8.38 8.54
CA GLY A 264 -10.26 9.77 8.99
C GLY A 264 -10.58 9.88 10.49
N ALA A 265 -11.53 9.08 10.97
CA ALA A 265 -11.91 9.06 12.39
C ALA A 265 -10.75 8.61 13.30
N VAL A 266 -10.05 7.54 12.90
CA VAL A 266 -8.88 7.00 13.60
C VAL A 266 -7.72 7.99 13.57
N LEU A 267 -7.49 8.67 12.45
CA LEU A 267 -6.49 9.71 12.35
C LEU A 267 -6.74 10.79 13.40
N VAL A 268 -7.95 11.37 13.44
CA VAL A 268 -8.32 12.39 14.42
C VAL A 268 -8.14 11.88 15.85
N LEU A 269 -8.48 10.62 16.13
CA LEU A 269 -8.29 9.99 17.44
C LEU A 269 -6.80 9.96 17.86
N PHE A 270 -5.91 9.57 16.95
CA PHE A 270 -4.47 9.65 17.19
C PHE A 270 -3.98 11.10 17.31
N MET A 271 -4.49 12.01 16.47
CA MET A 271 -4.14 13.43 16.55
C MET A 271 -4.44 14.02 17.94
N LEU A 272 -5.65 13.76 18.46
CA LEU A 272 -6.06 14.21 19.79
C LEU A 272 -5.19 13.62 20.89
N SER A 273 -4.85 12.34 20.77
CA SER A 273 -4.05 11.62 21.78
C SER A 273 -2.60 12.10 21.80
N VAL A 274 -1.98 12.30 20.64
CA VAL A 274 -0.62 12.84 20.54
C VAL A 274 -0.58 14.30 21.00
N TRP A 275 -1.58 15.11 20.62
CA TRP A 275 -1.64 16.51 21.03
C TRP A 275 -1.80 16.68 22.54
N HIS A 276 -2.63 15.84 23.18
CA HIS A 276 -2.83 15.84 24.63
C HIS A 276 -1.65 15.22 25.41
N ALA A 277 -0.81 14.39 24.77
CA ALA A 277 0.33 13.78 25.43
C ALA A 277 1.34 14.82 25.98
N LYS A 278 2.00 14.47 27.09
CA LYS A 278 3.08 15.28 27.69
C LYS A 278 4.38 15.20 26.90
N ALA A 279 4.63 14.05 26.27
CA ALA A 279 5.76 13.80 25.40
C ALA A 279 5.34 12.78 24.34
N GLN A 280 5.99 12.82 23.16
CA GLN A 280 5.77 11.78 22.16
C GLN A 280 6.39 10.45 22.62
N PRO A 281 5.69 9.32 22.46
CA PRO A 281 6.24 8.00 22.77
C PRO A 281 7.41 7.69 21.83
N ARG A 282 8.57 7.31 22.39
CA ARG A 282 9.78 7.05 21.61
C ARG A 282 9.66 5.70 20.88
N GLY A 283 9.96 5.66 19.58
CA GLY A 283 9.99 4.42 18.80
C GLY A 283 8.61 3.92 18.34
N LEU A 284 7.51 4.58 18.75
CA LEU A 284 6.17 4.14 18.40
C LEU A 284 5.85 4.38 16.92
N MET A 285 6.27 5.52 16.36
CA MET A 285 6.03 5.84 14.95
C MET A 285 6.68 4.77 14.07
N GLU A 286 7.92 4.43 14.37
CA GLU A 286 8.72 3.44 13.64
C GLU A 286 8.13 2.04 13.81
N SER A 287 7.60 1.72 15.00
CA SER A 287 6.90 0.45 15.23
C SER A 287 5.63 0.34 14.40
N MET A 288 4.82 1.42 14.36
CA MET A 288 3.61 1.47 13.53
C MET A 288 3.94 1.42 12.04
N LEU A 289 5.06 2.02 11.62
CA LEU A 289 5.57 1.94 10.25
C LEU A 289 5.95 0.50 9.89
N ALA A 290 6.72 -0.16 10.74
CA ALA A 290 7.11 -1.56 10.57
C ALA A 290 5.87 -2.47 10.47
N MET A 291 4.90 -2.30 11.38
CA MET A 291 3.64 -3.06 11.34
C MET A 291 2.85 -2.81 10.06
N THR A 292 2.78 -1.55 9.59
CA THR A 292 2.11 -1.22 8.32
C THR A 292 2.75 -1.98 7.16
N VAL A 293 4.09 -2.02 7.10
CA VAL A 293 4.83 -2.74 6.05
C VAL A 293 4.65 -4.26 6.16
N ILE A 294 4.69 -4.82 7.38
CA ILE A 294 4.44 -6.26 7.62
C ILE A 294 3.04 -6.63 7.13
N LEU A 295 2.02 -5.92 7.58
CA LEU A 295 0.62 -6.21 7.25
C LEU A 295 0.36 -6.04 5.75
N PHE A 296 0.94 -5.02 5.14
CA PHE A 296 0.86 -4.80 3.70
C PHE A 296 1.55 -5.93 2.92
N GLY A 297 2.74 -6.35 3.33
CA GLY A 297 3.43 -7.49 2.71
C GLY A 297 2.65 -8.80 2.86
N VAL A 298 2.01 -9.02 4.01
CA VAL A 298 1.15 -10.19 4.23
C VAL A 298 -0.06 -10.13 3.28
N ILE A 299 -0.85 -9.04 3.29
CA ILE A 299 -2.08 -8.94 2.49
C ILE A 299 -1.82 -8.98 0.97
N THR A 300 -0.65 -8.50 0.53
CA THR A 300 -0.22 -8.58 -0.89
C THR A 300 0.47 -9.90 -1.23
N THR A 301 0.65 -10.81 -0.27
CA THR A 301 1.43 -12.05 -0.41
C THR A 301 2.87 -11.82 -0.89
N MET A 302 3.48 -10.71 -0.47
CA MET A 302 4.84 -10.30 -0.80
C MET A 302 5.80 -10.56 0.38
N PRO A 303 6.36 -11.78 0.53
CA PRO A 303 7.21 -12.13 1.67
C PRO A 303 8.45 -11.24 1.78
N ALA A 304 8.97 -10.72 0.65
CA ALA A 304 10.07 -9.76 0.66
C ALA A 304 9.70 -8.43 1.35
N VAL A 305 8.47 -7.94 1.15
CA VAL A 305 7.98 -6.72 1.82
C VAL A 305 7.77 -6.99 3.31
N THR A 306 7.18 -8.15 3.64
CA THR A 306 7.03 -8.58 5.04
C THR A 306 8.38 -8.66 5.75
N ALA A 307 9.40 -9.24 5.09
CA ALA A 307 10.76 -9.31 5.61
C ALA A 307 11.36 -7.93 5.90
N ILE A 308 11.15 -6.95 5.02
CA ILE A 308 11.61 -5.56 5.27
C ILE A 308 10.93 -4.97 6.51
N GLY A 309 9.62 -5.21 6.68
CA GLY A 309 8.91 -4.77 7.88
C GLY A 309 9.40 -5.45 9.16
N VAL A 310 9.69 -6.76 9.10
CA VAL A 310 10.31 -7.52 10.22
C VAL A 310 11.69 -6.98 10.54
N LEU A 311 12.50 -6.67 9.52
CA LEU A 311 13.81 -6.05 9.70
C LEU A 311 13.69 -4.70 10.40
N TYR A 312 12.76 -3.84 9.99
CA TYR A 312 12.49 -2.58 10.69
C TYR A 312 12.17 -2.81 12.16
N LEU A 313 11.26 -3.75 12.46
CA LEU A 313 10.85 -4.03 13.83
C LEU A 313 12.01 -4.56 14.69
N SER A 314 12.89 -5.38 14.11
CA SER A 314 14.02 -6.00 14.82
C SER A 314 15.12 -5.02 15.23
N VAL A 315 15.24 -3.89 14.52
CA VAL A 315 16.25 -2.84 14.78
C VAL A 315 15.75 -1.81 15.80
N LEU A 316 14.44 -1.81 16.09
CA LEU A 316 13.88 -0.86 17.05
C LEU A 316 14.22 -1.23 18.49
N PRO A 317 14.46 -0.23 19.36
CA PRO A 317 14.56 -0.47 20.79
C PRO A 317 13.28 -1.19 21.24
N GLN A 318 13.42 -2.33 21.93
CA GLN A 318 12.29 -3.10 22.46
C GLN A 318 11.60 -2.31 23.61
N ALA A 319 10.90 -1.24 23.27
CA ALA A 319 10.06 -0.51 24.18
C ALA A 319 8.77 -1.30 24.45
N LYS A 320 8.05 -0.94 25.52
CA LYS A 320 6.73 -1.51 25.85
C LYS A 320 5.66 -0.99 24.89
N ILE A 321 5.82 -1.26 23.60
CA ILE A 321 5.03 -0.76 22.46
C ILE A 321 3.53 -0.98 22.67
N TRP A 322 3.14 -2.17 23.15
CA TRP A 322 1.73 -2.50 23.44
C TRP A 322 1.09 -1.61 24.51
N ARG A 323 1.88 -1.17 25.51
CA ARG A 323 1.39 -0.30 26.58
C ARG A 323 1.17 1.12 26.07
N GLU A 324 2.08 1.59 25.21
CA GLU A 324 2.01 2.93 24.62
C GLU A 324 0.93 3.05 23.56
N PHE A 325 0.76 2.01 22.73
CA PHE A 325 -0.31 1.96 21.74
C PHE A 325 -1.71 1.96 22.40
N ARG A 326 -1.90 1.16 23.45
CA ARG A 326 -3.17 1.13 24.21
C ARG A 326 -3.50 2.47 24.88
N ALA A 327 -2.50 3.27 25.23
CA ALA A 327 -2.72 4.59 25.80
C ALA A 327 -3.22 5.61 24.76
N LEU A 328 -2.92 5.38 23.48
CA LEU A 328 -3.28 6.28 22.38
C LEU A 328 -4.63 5.95 21.74
N LEU A 329 -5.03 4.68 21.69
CA LEU A 329 -6.41 4.31 21.37
C LEU A 329 -7.37 4.75 22.46
#